data_AF-A0A3D8S6B9-F1
#
_entry.id   AF-A0A3D8S6B9-F1
#
_cell.length_a   1.000
_cell.length_b   1.000
_cell.length_c   1.000
_cell.angle_alpha   90.00
_cell.angle_beta   90.00
_cell.angle_gamma   90.00
#
_symmetry.space_group_name_H-M   'P 1'
#
loop_
_entity.id
_entity.type
_entity.pdbx_description
1 polymer ?
#
loop_
_entity_poly.entity_id
_entity_poly.type
_entity_poly.pdbx_seq_one_letter_code
_entity_poly.pdbx_strand_id
1 'polypeptide(L)'
;MPASEASISPERMAEYSGDRLRDVAIAFTVLEFLAVGLRFISVRIGHEVIGLDDYLAVPGLLCCLALNTAAFVGIHVCHLGYHLDFAQAIEPDVLVTWSKISLAVPILYSAACAVPWIMLLIMYLRILSIPWLKPYRMASYALMTIQGGHCIDVTLFYRWGSMPNILIDIAMLFLP
;
A
#
# COMPACT_ATOMS: atom_id res chain seq x y z
N MET A 1 11.30 -37.71 -14.86
CA MET A 1 12.74 -37.71 -14.48
C MET A 1 13.05 -36.35 -13.87
N PRO A 2 13.17 -36.22 -12.54
CA PRO A 2 13.39 -34.93 -11.89
C PRO A 2 14.88 -34.59 -11.93
N ALA A 3 15.22 -33.48 -12.58
CA ALA A 3 16.58 -32.98 -12.74
C ALA A 3 16.86 -31.79 -11.81
N SER A 4 16.38 -31.81 -10.56
CA SER A 4 16.62 -30.71 -9.60
C SER A 4 17.03 -31.16 -8.19
N GLU A 5 17.55 -32.38 -8.03
CA GLU A 5 18.34 -32.77 -6.84
C GLU A 5 19.81 -32.32 -6.96
N ALA A 6 20.11 -31.41 -7.91
CA ALA A 6 21.42 -30.77 -7.99
C ALA A 6 21.56 -29.76 -6.84
N SER A 7 22.03 -30.26 -5.69
CA SER A 7 22.70 -29.54 -4.61
C SER A 7 22.55 -28.02 -4.67
N ILE A 8 21.51 -27.49 -4.02
CA ILE A 8 21.36 -26.05 -3.83
C ILE A 8 22.65 -25.55 -3.18
N SER A 9 23.41 -24.69 -3.86
CA SER A 9 24.71 -24.24 -3.34
C SER A 9 24.50 -23.46 -2.04
N PRO A 10 25.37 -23.65 -1.03
CA PRO A 10 25.25 -22.93 0.24
C PRO A 10 25.36 -21.41 0.08
N GLU A 11 26.04 -20.92 -0.98
CA GLU A 11 26.02 -19.51 -1.37
C GLU A 11 24.62 -18.97 -1.67
N ARG A 12 23.76 -19.77 -2.33
CA ARG A 12 22.39 -19.37 -2.66
C ARG A 12 21.49 -19.30 -1.43
N MET A 13 21.79 -20.10 -0.40
CA MET A 13 21.13 -20.02 0.90
C MET A 13 21.65 -18.82 1.72
N ALA A 14 22.87 -18.36 1.47
CA ALA A 14 23.44 -17.17 2.11
C ALA A 14 22.85 -15.86 1.57
N GLU A 15 22.27 -15.86 0.36
CA GLU A 15 21.58 -14.71 -0.23
C GLU A 15 20.14 -14.56 0.30
N TYR A 16 19.98 -14.59 1.63
CA TYR A 16 18.71 -14.34 2.30
C TYR A 16 18.45 -12.83 2.44
N SER A 17 17.26 -12.38 2.04
CA SER A 17 16.86 -10.95 2.12
C SER A 17 15.67 -10.67 3.04
N GLY A 18 15.13 -11.68 3.72
CA GLY A 18 13.92 -11.54 4.54
C GLY A 18 14.11 -10.64 5.77
N ASP A 19 15.30 -10.60 6.36
CA ASP A 19 15.59 -9.72 7.51
C ASP A 19 15.44 -8.23 7.14
N ARG A 20 15.88 -7.84 5.94
CA ARG A 20 15.69 -6.47 5.45
C ARG A 20 14.20 -6.13 5.30
N LEU A 21 13.41 -7.07 4.79
CA LEU A 21 11.96 -6.87 4.64
C LEU A 21 11.28 -6.70 6.02
N ARG A 22 11.70 -7.49 7.01
CA ARG A 22 11.20 -7.42 8.38
C ARG A 22 11.51 -6.08 9.03
N ASP A 23 12.76 -5.61 8.94
CA ASP A 23 13.18 -4.35 9.55
C ASP A 23 12.42 -3.16 8.96
N VAL A 24 12.24 -3.16 7.63
CA VAL A 24 11.45 -2.14 6.94
C VAL A 24 9.99 -2.18 7.39
N ALA A 25 9.36 -3.35 7.46
CA ALA A 25 7.97 -3.49 7.92
C ALA A 25 7.77 -2.98 9.36
N ILE A 26 8.73 -3.24 10.26
CA ILE A 26 8.71 -2.72 11.64
C ILE A 26 8.79 -1.19 11.64
N ALA A 27 9.73 -0.63 10.87
CA ALA A 27 9.92 0.82 10.79
C ALA A 27 8.66 1.53 10.27
N PHE A 28 8.04 1.00 9.21
CA PHE A 28 6.79 1.55 8.66
C PHE A 28 5.63 1.43 9.64
N THR A 29 5.50 0.28 10.34
CA THR A 29 4.47 0.10 11.36
C THR A 29 4.59 1.16 12.47
N VAL A 30 5.80 1.41 12.97
CA VAL A 30 6.02 2.44 14.00
C VAL A 30 5.70 3.83 13.49
N LEU A 31 6.13 4.15 12.26
CA LEU A 31 5.88 5.44 11.64
C LEU A 31 4.38 5.69 11.39
N GLU A 32 3.63 4.67 11.00
CA GLU A 32 2.17 4.72 10.84
C GLU A 32 1.45 5.05 12.15
N PHE A 33 1.78 4.35 13.24
CA PHE A 33 1.21 4.64 14.56
C PHE A 33 1.55 6.04 15.03
N LEU A 34 2.79 6.48 14.82
CA LEU A 34 3.21 7.84 15.14
C LEU A 34 2.44 8.88 14.32
N ALA A 35 2.33 8.71 13.00
CA ALA A 35 1.63 9.66 12.13
C ALA A 35 0.15 9.80 12.50
N VAL A 36 -0.55 8.68 12.75
CA VAL A 36 -1.94 8.69 13.19
C VAL A 36 -2.08 9.27 14.59
N GLY A 37 -1.17 8.94 15.51
CA GLY A 37 -1.13 9.51 16.85
C GLY A 37 -0.94 11.03 16.83
N LEU A 38 0.03 11.53 16.07
CA LEU A 38 0.26 12.96 15.87
C LEU A 38 -0.95 13.65 15.27
N ARG A 39 -1.67 13.01 14.35
CA ARG A 39 -2.89 13.56 13.77
C ARG A 39 -3.97 13.79 14.84
N PHE A 40 -4.24 12.78 15.67
CA PHE A 40 -5.19 12.94 16.77
C PHE A 40 -4.72 14.00 17.79
N ILE A 41 -3.43 14.06 18.09
CA ILE A 41 -2.86 15.09 18.96
C ILE A 41 -3.06 16.48 18.34
N SER A 42 -2.84 16.64 17.03
CA SER A 42 -3.06 17.90 16.32
C SER A 42 -4.50 18.39 16.44
N VAL A 43 -5.48 17.49 16.31
CA VAL A 43 -6.91 17.83 16.50
C VAL A 43 -7.18 18.27 17.94
N ARG A 44 -6.56 17.60 18.93
CA ARG A 44 -6.70 17.96 20.35
C ARG A 44 -6.11 19.34 20.66
N ILE A 45 -4.92 19.64 20.14
CA ILE A 45 -4.25 20.93 20.34
C ILE A 45 -5.02 22.06 19.65
N GLY A 46 -5.58 21.80 18.46
CA GLY A 46 -6.38 22.77 17.71
C GLY A 46 -7.76 23.06 18.31
N HIS A 47 -8.21 22.30 19.32
CA HIS A 47 -9.61 22.33 19.80
C HIS A 47 -10.64 22.18 18.66
N GLU A 48 -10.22 21.54 17.57
CA GLU A 48 -11.03 21.33 16.38
C GLU A 48 -12.00 20.16 16.63
N VAL A 49 -13.19 20.23 16.05
CA VAL A 49 -14.11 19.10 16.05
C VAL A 49 -13.56 17.98 15.17
N ILE A 50 -13.67 16.73 15.63
CA ILE A 50 -13.23 15.55 14.85
C ILE A 50 -13.90 15.60 13.48
N GLY A 51 -13.07 15.80 12.44
CA GLY A 51 -13.55 15.92 11.07
C GLY A 51 -13.84 14.54 10.48
N LEU A 52 -14.60 14.52 9.37
CA LEU A 52 -14.74 13.32 8.54
C LEU A 52 -13.35 12.75 8.16
N ASP A 53 -12.39 13.64 7.92
CA ASP A 53 -11.01 13.30 7.59
C ASP A 53 -10.36 12.42 8.69
N ASP A 54 -10.62 12.69 9.97
CA ASP A 54 -10.03 11.90 11.06
C ASP A 54 -10.66 10.51 11.20
N TYR A 55 -11.95 10.37 10.84
CA TYR A 55 -12.61 9.07 10.73
C TYR A 55 -12.05 8.22 9.58
N LEU A 56 -11.63 8.85 8.48
CA LEU A 56 -10.98 8.16 7.35
C LEU A 56 -9.55 7.72 7.65
N ALA A 57 -8.86 8.33 8.62
CA ALA A 57 -7.51 7.92 9.01
C ALA A 57 -7.47 6.52 9.65
N VAL A 58 -8.51 6.12 10.38
CA VAL A 58 -8.61 4.82 11.06
C VAL A 58 -8.68 3.63 10.10
N PRO A 59 -9.57 3.57 9.10
CA PRO A 59 -9.59 2.47 8.13
C PRO A 59 -8.32 2.43 7.27
N GLY A 60 -7.70 3.59 7.00
CA GLY A 60 -6.39 3.64 6.34
C GLY A 60 -5.31 2.93 7.15
N LEU A 61 -5.22 3.21 8.46
CA LEU A 61 -4.31 2.51 9.37
C LEU A 61 -4.55 1.00 9.39
N LEU A 62 -5.82 0.56 9.43
CA LEU A 62 -6.14 -0.87 9.43
C LEU A 62 -5.68 -1.57 8.14
N CYS A 63 -5.81 -0.93 6.99
CA CYS A 63 -5.33 -1.48 5.72
C CYS A 63 -3.81 -1.55 5.64
N CYS A 64 -3.11 -0.52 6.14
CA CYS A 64 -1.64 -0.53 6.21
C CYS A 64 -1.11 -1.58 7.19
N LEU A 65 -1.76 -1.74 8.35
CA LEU A 65 -1.44 -2.82 9.29
C LEU A 65 -1.66 -4.21 8.69
N ALA A 66 -2.70 -4.40 7.89
CA ALA A 66 -2.94 -5.65 7.18
C ALA A 66 -1.81 -5.97 6.18
N LEU A 67 -1.29 -4.95 5.48
CA LEU A 67 -0.13 -5.10 4.58
C LEU A 67 1.14 -5.48 5.33
N ASN A 68 1.45 -4.77 6.42
CA ASN A 68 2.60 -5.07 7.26
C ASN A 68 2.50 -6.49 7.86
N THR A 69 1.30 -6.90 8.28
CA THR A 69 1.05 -8.27 8.78
C THR A 69 1.24 -9.32 7.68
N ALA A 70 0.81 -9.06 6.45
CA ALA A 70 1.01 -9.96 5.32
C ALA A 70 2.51 -10.17 5.01
N ALA A 71 3.33 -9.12 5.14
CA ALA A 71 4.78 -9.22 5.01
C ALA A 71 5.40 -10.13 6.10
N PHE A 72 4.98 -9.95 7.36
CA PHE A 72 5.43 -10.81 8.47
C PHE A 72 5.04 -12.28 8.28
N VAL A 73 3.79 -12.56 7.94
CA VAL A 73 3.31 -13.93 7.67
C VAL A 73 4.07 -14.54 6.50
N GLY A 74 4.36 -13.74 5.47
CA GLY A 74 5.16 -14.16 4.33
C GLY A 74 6.57 -14.62 4.72
N ILE A 75 7.25 -13.91 5.63
CA ILE A 75 8.59 -14.28 6.09
C ILE A 75 8.55 -15.57 6.92
N HIS A 76 7.57 -15.69 7.84
CA HIS A 76 7.53 -16.81 8.79
C HIS A 76 6.93 -18.11 8.23
N VAL A 77 5.92 -18.04 7.37
CA VAL A 77 5.20 -19.21 6.84
C VAL A 77 5.68 -19.57 5.44
N CYS A 78 5.92 -18.56 4.60
CA CYS A 78 6.30 -18.77 3.21
C CYS A 78 7.82 -18.75 2.97
N HIS A 79 8.62 -18.54 4.02
CA HIS A 79 10.07 -18.38 3.92
C HIS A 79 10.47 -17.33 2.87
N LEU A 80 9.68 -16.24 2.76
CA LEU A 80 10.02 -15.12 1.86
C LEU A 80 11.43 -14.61 2.20
N GLY A 81 12.25 -14.46 1.17
CA GLY A 81 13.63 -14.00 1.29
C GLY A 81 14.65 -14.97 0.69
N TYR A 82 14.27 -16.24 0.52
CA TYR A 82 15.02 -17.22 -0.27
C TYR A 82 14.55 -17.21 -1.74
N HIS A 83 15.43 -17.64 -2.66
CA HIS A 83 15.09 -17.79 -4.07
C HIS A 83 13.98 -18.85 -4.27
N LEU A 84 13.12 -18.63 -5.29
CA LEU A 84 12.00 -19.52 -5.64
C LEU A 84 12.41 -20.99 -5.80
N ASP A 85 13.64 -21.23 -6.29
CA ASP A 85 14.22 -22.56 -6.48
C ASP A 85 14.35 -23.35 -5.16
N PHE A 86 14.56 -22.66 -4.03
CA PHE A 86 14.64 -23.27 -2.69
C PHE A 86 13.26 -23.58 -2.12
N ALA A 87 12.28 -22.70 -2.36
CA ALA A 87 10.91 -22.91 -1.92
C ALA A 87 10.25 -24.12 -2.62
N GLN A 88 10.56 -24.34 -3.90
CA GLN A 88 10.09 -25.52 -4.64
C GLN A 88 10.69 -26.83 -4.13
N ALA A 89 11.88 -26.78 -3.53
CA ALA A 89 12.60 -27.97 -3.05
C ALA A 89 12.17 -28.41 -1.64
N ILE A 90 11.63 -27.51 -0.81
CA ILE A 90 11.31 -27.79 0.59
C ILE A 90 9.89 -28.32 0.75
N GLU A 91 8.89 -27.69 0.12
CA GLU A 91 7.50 -28.18 0.17
C GLU A 91 6.59 -27.43 -0.83
N PRO A 92 5.81 -28.12 -1.70
CA PRO A 92 4.95 -27.46 -2.68
C PRO A 92 3.77 -26.69 -2.06
N ASP A 93 3.33 -27.04 -0.84
CA ASP A 93 2.23 -26.37 -0.14
C ASP A 93 2.56 -24.93 0.30
N VAL A 94 3.85 -24.66 0.52
CA VAL A 94 4.36 -23.33 0.87
C VAL A 94 4.18 -22.37 -0.31
N LEU A 95 4.32 -22.86 -1.54
CA LEU A 95 4.15 -22.08 -2.77
C LEU A 95 2.68 -21.67 -3.00
N VAL A 96 1.74 -22.54 -2.64
CA VAL A 96 0.30 -22.23 -2.69
C VAL A 96 -0.05 -21.14 -1.68
N THR A 97 0.56 -21.18 -0.50
CA THR A 97 0.33 -20.14 0.52
C THR A 97 0.96 -18.81 0.11
N TRP A 98 2.15 -18.86 -0.48
CA TRP A 98 2.85 -17.70 -1.03
C TRP A 98 2.04 -16.99 -2.12
N SER A 99 1.51 -17.75 -3.08
CA SER A 99 0.71 -17.19 -4.18
C SER A 99 -0.58 -16.52 -3.69
N LYS A 100 -1.23 -17.08 -2.66
CA LYS A 100 -2.40 -16.46 -2.01
C LYS A 100 -2.05 -15.12 -1.36
N ILE A 101 -0.94 -15.05 -0.62
CA ILE A 101 -0.49 -13.81 0.03
C ILE A 101 -0.09 -12.77 -1.03
N SER A 102 0.66 -13.16 -2.05
CA SER A 102 1.08 -12.27 -3.15
C SER A 102 -0.10 -11.72 -3.95
N LEU A 103 -1.24 -12.43 -4.02
CA LEU A 103 -2.49 -11.91 -4.60
C LEU A 103 -3.26 -11.00 -3.63
N ALA A 104 -3.19 -11.24 -2.33
CA ALA A 104 -3.84 -10.41 -1.32
C ALA A 104 -3.16 -9.04 -1.15
N VAL A 105 -1.83 -8.97 -1.27
CA VAL A 105 -1.05 -7.73 -1.09
C VAL A 105 -1.51 -6.59 -2.02
N PRO A 106 -1.68 -6.77 -3.34
CA PRO A 106 -2.16 -5.72 -4.24
C PRO A 106 -3.56 -5.21 -3.89
N ILE A 107 -4.46 -6.09 -3.43
CA ILE A 107 -5.83 -5.73 -3.04
C ILE A 107 -5.78 -4.86 -1.78
N LEU A 108 -5.01 -5.30 -0.77
CA LEU A 108 -4.81 -4.55 0.46
C LEU A 108 -4.11 -3.21 0.20
N TYR A 109 -3.13 -3.18 -0.71
CA TYR A 109 -2.41 -1.97 -1.10
C TYR A 109 -3.32 -0.99 -1.82
N SER A 110 -4.17 -1.48 -2.73
CA SER A 110 -5.14 -0.64 -3.44
C SER A 110 -6.15 -0.01 -2.48
N ALA A 111 -6.64 -0.80 -1.50
CA ALA A 111 -7.51 -0.29 -0.44
C ALA A 111 -6.80 0.76 0.43
N ALA A 112 -5.54 0.51 0.81
CA ALA A 112 -4.73 1.45 1.58
C ALA A 112 -4.49 2.77 0.82
N CYS A 113 -4.23 2.71 -0.49
CA CYS A 113 -4.02 3.90 -1.33
C CYS A 113 -5.31 4.65 -1.69
N ALA A 114 -6.47 4.00 -1.71
CA ALA A 114 -7.73 4.67 -2.00
C ALA A 114 -8.14 5.68 -0.93
N VAL A 115 -7.78 5.41 0.34
CA VAL A 115 -8.14 6.26 1.48
C VAL A 115 -7.48 7.65 1.41
N PRO A 116 -6.15 7.78 1.18
CA PRO A 116 -5.50 9.07 0.93
C PRO A 116 -6.09 9.84 -0.25
N TRP A 117 -6.48 9.14 -1.33
CA TRP A 117 -7.10 9.76 -2.50
C TRP A 117 -8.45 10.39 -2.18
N ILE A 118 -9.29 9.70 -1.38
CA ILE A 118 -10.57 10.24 -0.93
C ILE A 118 -10.35 11.44 0.00
N MET A 119 -9.37 11.36 0.91
CA MET A 119 -8.97 12.46 1.80
C MET A 119 -8.54 13.71 1.01
N LEU A 120 -7.64 13.53 0.05
CA LEU A 120 -7.14 14.60 -0.81
C LEU A 120 -8.29 15.25 -1.57
N LEU A 121 -9.23 14.45 -2.08
CA LEU A 121 -10.38 14.95 -2.80
C LEU A 121 -11.36 15.70 -1.89
N ILE A 122 -11.63 15.23 -0.66
CA ILE A 122 -12.49 15.97 0.28
C ILE A 122 -11.86 17.31 0.63
N MET A 123 -10.55 17.35 0.87
CA MET A 123 -9.80 18.58 1.10
C MET A 123 -9.92 19.52 -0.12
N TYR A 124 -9.74 18.99 -1.33
CA TYR A 124 -9.85 19.77 -2.56
C TYR A 124 -11.28 20.26 -2.79
N LEU A 125 -12.31 19.45 -2.55
CA LEU A 125 -13.70 19.88 -2.67
C LEU A 125 -14.07 20.96 -1.65
N ARG A 126 -13.49 20.94 -0.44
CA ARG A 126 -13.62 22.02 0.53
C ARG A 126 -12.97 23.31 0.03
N ILE A 127 -11.77 23.25 -0.56
CA ILE A 127 -11.10 24.44 -1.09
C ILE A 127 -11.82 25.02 -2.32
N LEU A 128 -12.39 24.16 -3.17
CA LEU A 128 -13.17 24.55 -4.35
C LEU A 128 -14.61 25.03 -4.02
N SER A 129 -14.97 25.19 -2.74
CA SER A 129 -16.25 25.78 -2.33
C SER A 129 -16.37 27.28 -2.70
N ILE A 130 -15.32 27.89 -3.24
CA ILE A 130 -15.29 29.27 -3.72
C ILE A 130 -16.09 29.39 -5.04
N PRO A 131 -17.00 30.37 -5.21
CA PRO A 131 -17.94 30.45 -6.34
C PRO A 131 -17.30 30.46 -7.74
N TRP A 132 -16.04 30.87 -7.86
CA TRP A 132 -15.30 31.02 -9.12
C TRP A 132 -14.65 29.71 -9.63
N LEU A 133 -14.55 28.65 -8.81
CA LEU A 133 -13.88 27.39 -9.17
C LEU A 133 -14.83 26.24 -9.56
N LYS A 134 -16.12 26.54 -9.81
CA LYS A 134 -17.15 25.57 -10.22
C LYS A 134 -16.79 24.68 -11.43
N PRO A 135 -16.13 25.14 -12.52
CA PRO A 135 -15.77 24.25 -13.62
C PRO A 135 -14.74 23.17 -13.22
N TYR A 136 -13.81 23.49 -12.33
CA TYR A 136 -12.82 22.53 -11.81
C TYR A 136 -13.46 21.42 -10.97
N ARG A 137 -14.58 21.70 -10.30
CA ARG A 137 -15.36 20.71 -9.54
C ARG A 137 -16.04 19.66 -10.44
N MET A 138 -16.50 20.07 -11.62
CA MET A 138 -17.06 19.13 -12.60
C MET A 138 -15.96 18.25 -13.20
N ALA A 139 -14.79 18.81 -13.47
CA ALA A 139 -13.62 18.06 -13.93
C ALA A 139 -13.13 17.05 -12.89
N SER A 140 -13.12 17.41 -11.58
CA SER A 140 -12.75 16.46 -10.52
C SER A 140 -13.74 15.31 -10.40
N TYR A 141 -15.06 15.58 -10.47
CA TYR A 141 -16.06 14.51 -10.48
C TYR A 141 -15.94 13.62 -11.73
N ALA A 142 -15.64 14.20 -12.90
CA ALA A 142 -15.40 13.43 -14.13
C ALA A 142 -14.17 12.51 -13.99
N LEU A 143 -13.06 13.01 -13.44
CA LEU A 143 -11.86 12.20 -13.19
C LEU A 143 -12.13 11.04 -12.21
N MET A 144 -12.97 11.25 -11.18
CA MET A 144 -13.38 10.17 -10.29
C MET A 144 -14.22 9.09 -10.99
N THR A 145 -15.10 9.48 -11.91
CA THR A 145 -15.92 8.51 -12.66
C THR A 145 -15.12 7.73 -13.70
N ILE A 146 -13.99 8.28 -14.19
CA ILE A 146 -13.08 7.60 -15.12
C ILE A 146 -12.31 6.46 -14.42
N GLN A 147 -12.17 6.48 -13.09
CA GLN A 147 -11.65 5.36 -12.29
C GLN A 147 -12.66 4.20 -12.12
N GLY A 148 -13.69 4.15 -12.98
CA GLY A 148 -14.68 3.09 -13.04
C GLY A 148 -14.11 1.73 -13.44
N GLY A 149 -13.77 0.93 -12.43
CA GLY A 149 -14.16 -0.47 -12.29
C GLY A 149 -14.02 -1.41 -13.48
N HIS A 150 -12.78 -1.77 -13.84
CA HIS A 150 -12.51 -3.11 -14.35
C HIS A 150 -11.46 -3.76 -13.43
N CYS A 151 -11.59 -5.07 -13.20
CA CYS A 151 -10.76 -5.86 -12.30
C CYS A 151 -9.28 -5.45 -12.41
N ILE A 152 -8.65 -5.13 -11.27
CA ILE A 152 -7.25 -4.71 -11.18
C ILE A 152 -6.38 -5.77 -11.87
N ASP A 153 -5.80 -5.41 -13.01
CA ASP A 153 -4.73 -6.19 -13.61
C ASP A 153 -3.47 -5.96 -12.77
N VAL A 154 -3.12 -6.98 -11.99
CA VAL A 154 -1.96 -6.97 -11.08
C VAL A 154 -0.67 -6.60 -11.83
N THR A 155 -0.55 -7.01 -13.09
CA THR A 155 0.63 -6.76 -13.94
C THR A 155 0.72 -5.29 -14.34
N LEU A 156 -0.42 -4.67 -14.63
CA LEU A 156 -0.48 -3.25 -14.96
C LEU A 156 -0.24 -2.39 -13.71
N PHE A 157 -0.74 -2.84 -12.57
CA PHE A 157 -0.57 -2.19 -11.27
C PHE A 157 0.90 -2.06 -10.86
N TYR A 158 1.69 -3.15 -10.93
CA TYR A 158 3.11 -3.12 -10.59
C TYR A 158 3.94 -2.21 -11.54
N ARG A 159 3.46 -1.95 -12.77
CA ARG A 159 4.16 -1.12 -13.75
C ARG A 159 3.78 0.35 -13.67
N TRP A 160 2.52 0.67 -13.31
CA TRP A 160 1.97 2.03 -13.42
C TRP A 160 1.43 2.60 -12.11
N GLY A 161 1.38 1.85 -11.01
CA GLY A 161 0.79 2.30 -9.74
C GLY A 161 1.44 3.56 -9.15
N SER A 162 2.73 3.79 -9.40
CA SER A 162 3.47 4.97 -8.90
C SER A 162 3.28 6.22 -9.76
N MET A 163 2.89 6.08 -11.03
CA MET A 163 2.78 7.19 -11.98
C MET A 163 1.71 8.22 -11.59
N PRO A 164 0.51 7.83 -11.14
CA PRO A 164 -0.51 8.76 -10.67
C PRO A 164 -0.07 9.59 -9.45
N ASN A 165 0.62 8.97 -8.48
CA ASN A 165 1.08 9.67 -7.28
C ASN A 165 2.13 10.74 -7.63
N ILE A 166 3.09 10.41 -8.50
CA ILE A 166 4.10 11.38 -8.96
C ILE A 166 3.45 12.57 -9.68
N LEU A 167 2.46 12.32 -10.55
CA LEU A 167 1.74 13.39 -11.24
C LEU A 167 0.98 14.30 -10.28
N ILE A 168 0.36 13.73 -9.24
CA ILE A 168 -0.37 14.48 -8.21
C ILE A 168 0.59 15.31 -7.35
N ASP A 169 1.74 14.77 -6.95
CA ASP A 169 2.75 15.52 -6.19
C ASP A 169 3.31 16.69 -7.01
N ILE A 170 3.56 16.49 -8.30
CA ILE A 170 3.94 17.57 -9.23
C ILE A 170 2.84 18.63 -9.31
N ALA A 171 1.58 18.22 -9.47
CA ALA A 171 0.46 19.15 -9.52
C ALA A 171 0.29 19.95 -8.21
N MET A 172 0.53 19.34 -7.05
CA MET A 172 0.54 20.02 -5.76
C MET A 172 1.68 21.04 -5.64
N LEU A 173 2.87 20.75 -6.18
CA LEU A 173 3.99 21.69 -6.19
C LEU A 173 3.69 22.97 -6.99
N PHE A 174 2.80 22.87 -8.00
CA PHE A 174 2.39 23.99 -8.84
C PHE A 174 1.12 24.71 -8.37
N LEU A 175 0.45 24.23 -7.32
CA LEU A 175 -0.68 24.94 -6.73
C LEU A 175 -0.13 26.07 -5.83
N PRO A 176 -0.38 27.36 -6.16
CA PRO A 176 0.12 28.49 -5.38
C PRO A 176 -0.58 28.65 -4.02
#